data_AF-A0A352C546-F1
#
_entry.id   AF-A0A352C546-F1
#
_cell.length_a   1.000
_cell.length_b   1.000
_cell.length_c   1.000
_cell.angle_alpha   90.00
_cell.angle_beta   90.00
_cell.angle_gamma   90.00
#
_symmetry.space_group_name_H-M   'P 1'
#
loop_
_entity.id
_entity.type
_entity.pdbx_description
1 polymer ?
#
loop_
_entity_poly.entity_id
_entity_poly.type
_entity_poly.pdbx_seq_one_letter_code
_entity_poly.pdbx_strand_id
1 'polypeptide(L)'
;LRRLKTDKSIIADLPDKTEMNVWCELTKEQLKLYTHAVRDMTRALEKTEEGIQRRGIVLAYLTRFKQICNHPGQLLGDKDYHDKRSGKFERLAYLCAEIASRLEKVLIFTQYREMTAPIAHFLEKCFGEPGLILHGGTPVGKRKKLVDDFQNVKGPPFFVLSLKAGGTGLNLTEANHVIHFDRWWNPAVENQATDRAFRIGQKRNVLVHKLITKGTIEEKIDRLIAEKVSLASDVLHISSETLLTELNNQQLLDLVRLDITQIIEEEVSI
;
A
#
# COMPACT_ATOMS: atom_id res chain seq x y z
N LEU A 1 9.19 -9.92 26.88
CA LEU A 1 10.56 -9.70 26.36
C LEU A 1 10.51 -9.57 24.84
N ARG A 2 10.61 -8.35 24.31
CA ARG A 2 10.62 -8.07 22.87
C ARG A 2 12.07 -8.21 22.39
N ARG A 3 12.47 -9.41 21.94
CA ARG A 3 13.79 -9.66 21.37
C ARG A 3 13.82 -9.07 19.95
N LEU A 4 14.84 -8.26 19.66
CA LEU A 4 15.02 -7.57 18.37
C LEU A 4 15.28 -8.59 17.26
N LYS A 5 14.63 -8.39 16.11
CA LYS A 5 14.69 -9.24 14.91
C LYS A 5 16.02 -9.12 14.12
N THR A 6 17.07 -8.64 14.76
CA THR A 6 18.42 -8.50 14.22
C THR A 6 19.38 -9.57 14.76
N ASP A 7 18.86 -10.53 15.52
CA ASP A 7 19.64 -11.67 16.02
C ASP A 7 20.03 -12.56 14.83
N LYS A 8 21.30 -12.45 14.39
CA LYS A 8 21.86 -13.17 13.23
C LYS A 8 21.70 -14.69 13.35
N SER A 9 21.54 -15.20 14.56
CA SER A 9 21.28 -16.62 14.85
C SER A 9 19.89 -17.10 14.38
N ILE A 10 18.88 -16.22 14.33
CA ILE A 10 17.51 -16.52 13.86
C ILE A 10 17.38 -16.28 12.36
N ILE A 11 18.15 -15.32 11.82
CA ILE A 11 18.17 -14.98 10.39
C ILE A 11 18.80 -16.12 9.56
N ALA A 12 19.72 -16.90 10.15
CA ALA A 12 20.38 -18.01 9.46
C ALA A 12 19.41 -19.09 8.93
N ASP A 13 18.22 -19.23 9.53
CA ASP A 13 17.20 -20.21 9.14
C ASP A 13 16.06 -19.62 8.29
N LEU A 14 16.06 -18.32 8.03
CA LEU A 14 15.04 -17.68 7.20
C LEU A 14 15.52 -17.58 5.74
N PRO A 15 14.64 -17.86 4.77
CA PRO A 15 14.95 -17.63 3.36
C PRO A 15 15.11 -16.14 3.06
N ASP A 16 15.47 -15.79 1.82
CA ASP A 16 15.70 -14.38 1.47
C ASP A 16 14.39 -13.58 1.44
N LYS A 17 14.50 -12.29 1.77
CA LYS A 17 13.44 -11.30 1.57
C LYS A 17 13.92 -10.24 0.61
N THR A 18 13.21 -10.06 -0.50
CA THR A 18 13.49 -9.00 -1.48
C THR A 18 12.34 -8.02 -1.52
N GLU A 19 12.63 -6.73 -1.34
CA GLU A 19 11.65 -5.66 -1.45
C GLU A 19 11.86 -4.90 -2.76
N MET A 20 10.78 -4.67 -3.50
CA MET A 20 10.82 -3.96 -4.77
C MET A 20 9.68 -2.96 -4.90
N ASN A 21 10.00 -1.81 -5.48
CA ASN A 21 9.03 -0.81 -5.87
C ASN A 21 8.39 -1.23 -7.19
N VAL A 22 7.06 -1.24 -7.22
CA VAL A 22 6.26 -1.57 -8.40
C VAL A 22 5.55 -0.29 -8.83
N TRP A 23 6.10 0.34 -9.87
CA TRP A 23 5.60 1.60 -10.39
C TRP A 23 4.28 1.41 -11.14
N CYS A 24 3.34 2.30 -10.84
CA CYS A 24 2.00 2.37 -11.42
C CYS A 24 1.80 3.76 -12.04
N GLU A 25 1.16 3.84 -13.19
CA GLU A 25 0.78 5.10 -13.80
C GLU A 25 -0.62 5.55 -13.36
N LEU A 26 -0.90 6.85 -13.43
CA LEU A 26 -2.27 7.32 -13.29
C LEU A 26 -3.03 7.11 -14.60
N THR A 27 -4.26 6.62 -14.54
CA THR A 27 -5.16 6.70 -15.69
C THR A 27 -5.53 8.15 -16.01
N LYS A 28 -6.06 8.40 -17.22
CA LYS A 28 -6.56 9.74 -17.61
C LYS A 28 -7.62 10.27 -16.63
N GLU A 29 -8.45 9.39 -16.07
CA GLU A 29 -9.45 9.77 -15.06
C GLU A 29 -8.76 10.15 -13.74
N GLN A 30 -7.84 9.31 -13.24
CA GLN A 30 -7.11 9.58 -12.01
C GLN A 30 -6.29 10.88 -12.11
N LEU A 31 -5.65 11.14 -13.25
CA LEU A 31 -4.89 12.37 -13.50
C LEU A 31 -5.76 13.63 -13.37
N LYS A 32 -6.97 13.60 -13.95
CA LYS A 32 -7.94 14.71 -13.85
C LYS A 32 -8.39 14.92 -12.41
N LEU A 33 -8.77 13.85 -11.72
CA LEU A 33 -9.19 13.90 -10.30
C LEU A 33 -8.07 14.43 -9.40
N TYR A 34 -6.84 13.96 -9.62
CA TYR A 34 -5.68 14.37 -8.86
C TYR A 34 -5.37 15.85 -9.07
N THR A 35 -5.35 16.30 -10.33
CA THR A 35 -5.13 17.72 -10.68
C THR A 35 -6.17 18.63 -10.05
N HIS A 36 -7.45 18.23 -10.07
CA HIS A 36 -8.52 18.97 -9.41
C HIS A 36 -8.32 19.01 -7.88
N ALA A 37 -7.97 17.88 -7.26
CA ALA A 37 -7.71 17.81 -5.83
C ALA A 37 -6.55 18.73 -5.40
N VAL A 38 -5.47 18.83 -6.19
CA VAL A 38 -4.36 19.77 -5.92
C VAL A 38 -4.84 21.24 -5.98
N ARG A 39 -5.64 21.59 -6.99
CA ARG A 39 -6.20 22.96 -7.14
C ARG A 39 -7.13 23.31 -5.98
N ASP A 40 -8.01 22.39 -5.59
CA ASP A 40 -8.96 22.62 -4.50
C ASP A 40 -8.26 22.70 -3.15
N MET A 41 -7.21 21.89 -2.93
CA MET A 41 -6.34 21.99 -1.75
C MET A 41 -5.66 23.36 -1.68
N THR A 42 -5.11 23.84 -2.79
CA THR A 42 -4.44 25.14 -2.88
C THR A 42 -5.38 26.26 -2.43
N ARG A 43 -6.58 26.32 -3.02
CA ARG A 43 -7.61 27.32 -2.67
C ARG A 43 -8.07 27.21 -1.21
N ALA A 44 -8.14 26.00 -0.67
CA ALA A 44 -8.53 25.80 0.72
C ALA A 44 -7.44 26.31 1.69
N LEU A 45 -6.16 26.08 1.38
CA LEU A 45 -5.04 26.55 2.19
C LEU A 45 -4.84 28.06 2.13
N GLU A 46 -5.07 28.71 0.99
CA GLU A 46 -4.99 30.17 0.85
C GLU A 46 -6.02 30.90 1.73
N LYS A 47 -7.17 30.27 1.97
CA LYS A 47 -8.28 30.84 2.76
C LYS A 47 -8.23 30.46 4.24
N THR A 48 -7.22 29.70 4.66
CA THR A 48 -7.17 29.13 6.01
C THR A 48 -5.88 29.53 6.70
N GLU A 49 -6.01 30.19 7.86
CA GLU A 49 -4.87 30.52 8.70
C GLU A 49 -4.22 29.27 9.31
N GLU A 50 -3.02 29.43 9.87
CA GLU A 50 -2.34 28.34 10.55
C GLU A 50 -3.13 27.81 11.76
N GLY A 51 -2.94 26.53 12.08
CA GLY A 51 -3.58 25.87 13.22
C GLY A 51 -4.36 24.62 12.86
N ILE A 52 -5.32 24.26 13.72
CA ILE A 52 -5.98 22.95 13.66
C ILE A 52 -6.82 22.77 12.39
N GLN A 53 -7.44 23.84 11.90
CA GLN A 53 -8.25 23.81 10.68
C GLN A 53 -7.38 23.50 9.46
N ARG A 54 -6.22 24.17 9.33
CA ARG A 54 -5.23 23.87 8.30
C ARG A 54 -4.80 22.41 8.35
N ARG A 55 -4.41 21.90 9.53
CA ARG A 55 -4.02 20.48 9.69
C ARG A 55 -5.13 19.52 9.23
N GLY A 56 -6.39 19.84 9.54
CA GLY A 56 -7.55 19.08 9.08
C GLY A 56 -7.68 19.04 7.56
N ILE A 57 -7.51 20.19 6.89
CA ILE A 57 -7.50 20.29 5.42
C ILE A 57 -6.39 19.43 4.84
N VAL A 58 -5.16 19.55 5.36
CA VAL A 58 -4.01 18.77 4.90
C VAL A 58 -4.31 17.27 4.98
N LEU A 59 -4.72 16.77 6.15
CA LEU A 59 -5.03 15.34 6.34
C LEU A 59 -6.17 14.85 5.44
N ALA A 60 -7.19 15.68 5.21
CA ALA A 60 -8.29 15.34 4.32
C ALA A 60 -7.82 15.19 2.86
N TYR A 61 -6.99 16.11 2.35
CA TYR A 61 -6.48 16.01 0.98
C TYR A 61 -5.43 14.91 0.82
N LEU A 62 -4.57 14.70 1.81
CA LEU A 62 -3.66 13.55 1.89
C LEU A 62 -4.43 12.23 1.75
N THR A 63 -5.57 12.11 2.41
CA THR A 63 -6.47 10.95 2.26
C THR A 63 -7.05 10.86 0.85
N ARG A 64 -7.53 11.97 0.28
CA ARG A 64 -8.07 12.00 -1.09
C ARG A 64 -7.03 11.60 -2.14
N PHE A 65 -5.79 12.08 -2.04
CA PHE A 65 -4.73 11.69 -2.98
C PHE A 65 -4.46 10.19 -2.95
N LYS A 66 -4.40 9.59 -1.75
CA LYS A 66 -4.27 8.13 -1.61
C LYS A 66 -5.44 7.38 -2.25
N GLN A 67 -6.67 7.85 -2.02
CA GLN A 67 -7.87 7.25 -2.63
C GLN A 67 -7.85 7.33 -4.15
N ILE A 68 -7.44 8.47 -4.71
CA ILE A 68 -7.30 8.64 -6.17
C ILE A 68 -6.27 7.66 -6.72
N CYS A 69 -5.10 7.54 -6.09
CA CYS A 69 -4.05 6.60 -6.50
C CYS A 69 -4.52 5.14 -6.45
N ASN A 70 -5.35 4.79 -5.47
CA ASN A 70 -5.94 3.47 -5.34
C ASN A 70 -6.99 3.18 -6.41
N HIS A 71 -8.05 4.00 -6.48
CA HIS A 71 -9.12 3.85 -7.46
C HIS A 71 -10.04 5.08 -7.46
N PRO A 72 -10.45 5.63 -8.64
CA PRO A 72 -11.44 6.70 -8.73
C PRO A 72 -12.72 6.42 -7.93
N GLY A 73 -13.28 5.22 -8.07
CA GLY A 73 -14.47 4.80 -7.32
C GLY A 73 -14.32 4.79 -5.79
N GLN A 74 -13.08 4.72 -5.25
CA GLN A 74 -12.84 4.91 -3.82
C GLN A 74 -13.06 6.37 -3.40
N LEU A 75 -12.55 7.33 -4.19
CA LEU A 75 -12.76 8.76 -3.93
C LEU A 75 -14.23 9.16 -4.18
N LEU A 76 -14.79 8.74 -5.31
CA LEU A 76 -16.11 9.16 -5.78
C LEU A 76 -17.25 8.49 -5.01
N GLY A 77 -17.00 7.31 -4.42
CA GLY A 77 -18.01 6.55 -3.69
C GLY A 77 -19.07 5.90 -4.59
N ASP A 78 -18.85 5.87 -5.90
CA ASP A 78 -19.74 5.26 -6.91
C ASP A 78 -19.71 3.71 -6.85
N LYS A 79 -18.75 3.14 -6.13
CA LYS A 79 -18.48 1.69 -5.99
C LYS A 79 -18.19 0.97 -7.31
N ASP A 80 -17.91 1.72 -8.37
CA ASP A 80 -17.42 1.13 -9.61
C ASP A 80 -15.89 1.02 -9.52
N TYR A 81 -15.44 -0.22 -9.34
CA TYR A 81 -14.03 -0.61 -9.21
C TYR A 81 -13.52 -1.32 -10.47
N HIS A 82 -13.97 -0.88 -11.65
CA HIS A 82 -13.46 -1.40 -12.91
C HIS A 82 -11.95 -1.15 -13.04
N ASP A 83 -11.18 -2.23 -13.19
CA ASP A 83 -9.72 -2.24 -13.26
C ASP A 83 -9.10 -1.17 -14.17
N LYS A 84 -9.64 -0.95 -15.37
CA LYS A 84 -9.20 0.08 -16.32
C LYS A 84 -9.30 1.52 -15.83
N ARG A 85 -9.99 1.78 -14.71
CA ARG A 85 -10.06 3.11 -14.09
C ARG A 85 -8.86 3.39 -13.16
N SER A 86 -8.07 2.36 -12.79
CA SER A 86 -6.93 2.50 -11.88
C SER A 86 -5.66 1.82 -12.40
N GLY A 87 -4.57 2.59 -12.52
CA GLY A 87 -3.29 2.02 -12.92
C GLY A 87 -2.68 1.06 -11.89
N LYS A 88 -3.07 1.15 -10.60
CA LYS A 88 -2.71 0.14 -9.62
C LYS A 88 -3.40 -1.19 -9.88
N PHE A 89 -4.68 -1.19 -10.29
CA PHE A 89 -5.39 -2.42 -10.66
C PHE A 89 -4.80 -3.02 -11.94
N GLU A 90 -4.49 -2.18 -12.93
CA GLU A 90 -3.80 -2.62 -14.14
C GLU A 90 -2.45 -3.28 -13.81
N ARG A 91 -1.63 -2.63 -12.97
CA ARG A 91 -0.33 -3.19 -12.57
C ARG A 91 -0.46 -4.46 -11.73
N LEU A 92 -1.47 -4.50 -10.85
CA LEU A 92 -1.81 -5.68 -10.06
C LEU A 92 -2.20 -6.86 -10.96
N ALA A 93 -2.88 -6.62 -12.09
CA ALA A 93 -3.24 -7.65 -13.06
C ALA A 93 -2.00 -8.39 -13.58
N TYR A 94 -0.99 -7.63 -14.04
CA TYR A 94 0.26 -8.19 -14.56
C TYR A 94 1.01 -8.99 -13.50
N LEU A 95 1.13 -8.44 -12.30
CA LEU A 95 1.83 -9.10 -11.20
C LEU A 95 1.12 -10.39 -10.76
N CYS A 96 -0.21 -10.35 -10.62
CA CYS A 96 -0.98 -11.51 -10.20
C CYS A 96 -1.06 -12.58 -11.29
N ALA A 97 -1.03 -12.22 -12.57
CA ALA A 97 -0.92 -13.20 -13.65
C ALA A 97 0.40 -13.99 -13.57
N GLU A 98 1.52 -13.32 -13.28
CA GLU A 98 2.81 -13.99 -13.08
C GLU A 98 2.78 -14.93 -11.86
N ILE A 99 2.27 -14.45 -10.72
CA ILE A 99 2.15 -15.24 -9.49
C ILE A 99 1.26 -16.47 -9.71
N ALA A 100 0.10 -16.28 -10.35
CA ALA A 100 -0.85 -17.34 -10.66
C ALA A 100 -0.23 -18.41 -11.58
N SER A 101 0.55 -17.99 -12.59
CA SER A 101 1.22 -18.91 -13.52
C SER A 101 2.20 -19.87 -12.84
N ARG A 102 2.71 -19.50 -11.65
CA ARG A 102 3.63 -20.30 -10.84
C ARG A 102 2.94 -21.06 -9.70
N LEU A 103 1.62 -20.96 -9.59
CA LEU A 103 0.83 -21.52 -8.49
C LEU A 103 1.33 -21.04 -7.12
N GLU A 104 1.80 -19.79 -7.05
CA GLU A 104 2.31 -19.16 -5.85
C GLU A 104 1.20 -18.40 -5.11
N LYS A 105 1.40 -18.18 -3.80
CA LYS A 105 0.39 -17.53 -2.96
C LYS A 105 0.80 -16.13 -2.53
N VAL A 106 -0.19 -15.26 -2.44
CA VAL A 106 0.04 -13.83 -2.22
C VAL A 106 -0.82 -13.24 -1.09
N LEU A 107 -0.20 -12.42 -0.24
CA LEU A 107 -0.90 -11.52 0.66
C LEU A 107 -1.03 -10.15 0.02
N ILE A 108 -2.20 -9.53 0.11
CA ILE A 108 -2.40 -8.15 -0.33
C ILE A 108 -2.82 -7.32 0.86
N PHE A 109 -2.03 -6.30 1.18
CA PHE A 109 -2.32 -5.35 2.25
C PHE A 109 -2.84 -4.03 1.70
N THR A 110 -3.88 -3.52 2.33
CA THR A 110 -4.42 -2.17 2.10
C THR A 110 -4.74 -1.52 3.43
N GLN A 111 -4.52 -0.21 3.57
CA GLN A 111 -4.94 0.53 4.77
C GLN A 111 -6.47 0.72 4.85
N TYR A 112 -7.18 0.48 3.74
CA TYR A 112 -8.59 0.78 3.58
C TYR A 112 -9.44 -0.48 3.62
N ARG A 113 -10.36 -0.57 4.59
CA ARG A 113 -11.26 -1.72 4.71
C ARG A 113 -12.16 -1.83 3.47
N GLU A 114 -12.65 -0.72 2.98
CA GLU A 114 -13.54 -0.63 1.82
C GLU A 114 -12.87 -1.14 0.54
N MET A 115 -11.54 -1.15 0.46
CA MET A 115 -10.79 -1.68 -0.70
C MET A 115 -10.61 -3.20 -0.67
N THR A 116 -10.83 -3.86 0.48
CA THR A 116 -10.59 -5.31 0.60
C THR A 116 -11.46 -6.14 -0.33
N ALA A 117 -12.75 -5.83 -0.44
CA ALA A 117 -13.68 -6.56 -1.29
C ALA A 117 -13.47 -6.26 -2.80
N PRO A 118 -13.32 -4.99 -3.24
CA PRO A 118 -12.96 -4.69 -4.63
C PRO A 118 -11.69 -5.39 -5.10
N ILE A 119 -10.62 -5.37 -4.28
CA ILE A 119 -9.37 -6.05 -4.60
C ILE A 119 -9.61 -7.56 -4.70
N ALA A 120 -10.27 -8.18 -3.72
CA ALA A 120 -10.53 -9.62 -3.75
C ALA A 120 -11.38 -10.05 -4.96
N HIS A 121 -12.40 -9.28 -5.33
CA HIS A 121 -13.22 -9.55 -6.51
C HIS A 121 -12.43 -9.46 -7.81
N PHE A 122 -11.50 -8.50 -7.90
CA PHE A 122 -10.60 -8.39 -9.04
C PHE A 122 -9.63 -9.59 -9.10
N LEU A 123 -9.02 -9.94 -7.97
CA LEU A 123 -8.09 -11.05 -7.88
C LEU A 123 -8.73 -12.42 -8.19
N GLU A 124 -9.99 -12.62 -7.82
CA GLU A 124 -10.74 -13.82 -8.19
C GLU A 124 -10.76 -14.04 -9.71
N LYS A 125 -10.84 -12.96 -10.51
CA LYS A 125 -10.74 -13.04 -11.98
C LYS A 125 -9.33 -13.37 -12.44
N CYS A 126 -8.31 -12.84 -11.77
CA CYS A 126 -6.90 -13.09 -12.12
C CYS A 126 -6.48 -14.54 -11.81
N PHE A 127 -6.91 -15.08 -10.68
CA PHE A 127 -6.54 -16.42 -10.22
C PHE A 127 -7.52 -17.51 -10.66
N GLY A 128 -8.73 -17.15 -11.09
CA GLY A 128 -9.78 -18.09 -11.47
C GLY A 128 -10.46 -18.78 -10.29
N GLU A 129 -10.15 -18.40 -9.05
CA GLU A 129 -10.71 -18.95 -7.82
C GLU A 129 -10.77 -17.89 -6.71
N PRO A 130 -11.71 -18.02 -5.75
CA PRO A 130 -11.89 -17.04 -4.70
C PRO A 130 -10.76 -17.10 -3.67
N GLY A 131 -10.39 -15.93 -3.15
CA GLY A 131 -9.46 -15.79 -2.03
C GLY A 131 -10.14 -15.49 -0.70
N LEU A 132 -9.33 -15.07 0.27
CA LEU A 132 -9.79 -14.75 1.62
C LEU A 132 -9.70 -13.24 1.90
N ILE A 133 -10.54 -12.76 2.82
CA ILE A 133 -10.53 -11.36 3.27
C ILE A 133 -10.48 -11.30 4.80
N LEU A 134 -9.57 -10.48 5.34
CA LEU A 134 -9.46 -10.22 6.77
C LEU A 134 -9.33 -8.72 7.07
N HIS A 135 -10.33 -8.17 7.75
CA HIS A 135 -10.36 -6.75 8.11
C HIS A 135 -10.82 -6.53 9.55
N GLY A 136 -10.81 -5.27 10.02
CA GLY A 136 -11.17 -4.91 11.40
C GLY A 136 -12.52 -5.43 11.88
N GLY A 137 -13.51 -5.47 10.97
CA GLY A 137 -14.85 -5.99 11.26
C GLY A 137 -14.99 -7.51 11.22
N THR A 138 -13.92 -8.28 10.96
CA THR A 138 -14.01 -9.74 10.93
C THR A 138 -14.09 -10.26 12.38
N PRO A 139 -15.13 -11.05 12.74
CA PRO A 139 -15.28 -11.58 14.09
C PRO A 139 -14.05 -12.34 14.55
N VAL A 140 -13.60 -12.11 15.80
CA VAL A 140 -12.36 -12.69 16.35
C VAL A 140 -12.36 -14.23 16.23
N GLY A 141 -13.49 -14.87 16.53
CA GLY A 141 -13.63 -16.33 16.44
C GLY A 141 -13.50 -16.91 15.02
N LYS A 142 -13.66 -16.10 13.96
CA LYS A 142 -13.47 -16.53 12.56
C LYS A 142 -12.05 -16.34 12.06
N ARG A 143 -11.25 -15.48 12.70
CA ARG A 143 -9.92 -15.09 12.18
C ARG A 143 -8.96 -16.28 12.11
N LYS A 144 -8.95 -17.12 13.14
CA LYS A 144 -8.09 -18.30 13.19
C LYS A 144 -8.39 -19.25 12.03
N LYS A 145 -9.68 -19.53 11.76
CA LYS A 145 -10.09 -20.37 10.64
C LYS A 145 -9.59 -19.83 9.30
N LEU A 146 -9.73 -18.52 9.02
CA LEU A 146 -9.23 -17.94 7.77
C LEU A 146 -7.71 -18.10 7.61
N VAL A 147 -6.96 -17.97 8.70
CA VAL A 147 -5.51 -18.19 8.69
C VAL A 147 -5.18 -19.65 8.42
N ASP A 148 -5.85 -20.57 9.12
CA ASP A 148 -5.67 -22.01 8.95
C ASP A 148 -6.02 -22.44 7.51
N ASP A 149 -7.11 -21.91 6.94
CA ASP A 149 -7.54 -22.15 5.57
C ASP A 149 -6.50 -21.63 4.55
N PHE A 150 -5.92 -20.45 4.77
CA PHE A 150 -4.88 -19.91 3.88
C PHE A 150 -3.56 -20.71 3.93
N GLN A 151 -3.17 -21.12 5.14
CA GLN A 151 -1.94 -21.86 5.41
C GLN A 151 -1.96 -23.29 4.86
N ASN A 152 -3.13 -23.82 4.50
CA ASN A 152 -3.23 -25.07 3.78
C ASN A 152 -2.63 -24.90 2.36
N VAL A 153 -1.74 -25.80 1.94
CA VAL A 153 -1.15 -25.79 0.58
C VAL A 153 -2.24 -25.80 -0.50
N LYS A 154 -3.35 -26.52 -0.30
CA LYS A 154 -4.52 -26.54 -1.20
C LYS A 154 -5.58 -25.47 -0.90
N GLY A 155 -5.26 -24.56 0.03
CA GLY A 155 -6.11 -23.43 0.38
C GLY A 155 -6.05 -22.32 -0.65
N PRO A 156 -6.81 -21.24 -0.46
CA PRO A 156 -6.96 -20.17 -1.44
C PRO A 156 -5.64 -19.51 -1.84
N PRO A 157 -5.53 -18.97 -3.07
CA PRO A 157 -4.26 -18.49 -3.63
C PRO A 157 -3.88 -17.09 -3.14
N PHE A 158 -4.87 -16.31 -2.68
CA PHE A 158 -4.62 -14.98 -2.15
C PHE A 158 -5.41 -14.70 -0.87
N PHE A 159 -4.86 -13.78 -0.07
CA PHE A 159 -5.49 -13.27 1.14
C PHE A 159 -5.36 -11.75 1.19
N VAL A 160 -6.48 -11.03 1.19
CA VAL A 160 -6.53 -9.57 1.28
C VAL A 160 -6.74 -9.14 2.73
N LEU A 161 -5.89 -8.23 3.23
CA LEU A 161 -5.87 -7.80 4.63
C LEU A 161 -5.91 -6.27 4.77
N SER A 162 -6.76 -5.76 5.68
CA SER A 162 -6.78 -4.32 6.03
C SER A 162 -6.62 -4.01 7.52
N LEU A 163 -6.09 -4.96 8.27
CA LEU A 163 -5.89 -4.78 9.71
C LEU A 163 -4.67 -3.89 9.97
N LYS A 164 -4.89 -2.71 10.58
CA LYS A 164 -3.84 -2.00 11.31
C LYS A 164 -3.14 -3.00 12.23
N ALA A 165 -1.83 -2.90 12.28
CA ALA A 165 -0.96 -3.95 12.77
C ALA A 165 -1.03 -4.25 14.29
N GLY A 166 -2.03 -3.71 15.00
CA GLY A 166 -2.33 -4.00 16.40
C GLY A 166 -3.09 -5.31 16.59
N GLY A 167 -2.39 -6.36 17.03
CA GLY A 167 -2.98 -7.31 17.97
C GLY A 167 -3.32 -8.74 17.52
N THR A 168 -3.00 -9.17 16.29
CA THR A 168 -3.36 -10.54 15.85
C THR A 168 -2.21 -11.51 15.65
N GLY A 169 -0.94 -11.07 15.63
CA GLY A 169 0.22 -11.97 15.61
C GLY A 169 0.18 -13.06 14.52
N LEU A 170 -0.48 -12.79 13.40
CA LEU A 170 -0.79 -13.76 12.34
C LEU A 170 0.48 -14.41 11.80
N ASN A 171 0.40 -15.71 11.51
CA ASN A 171 1.46 -16.46 10.84
C ASN A 171 0.95 -16.87 9.45
N LEU A 172 1.49 -16.26 8.40
CA LEU A 172 1.02 -16.38 7.01
C LEU A 172 2.17 -16.83 6.09
N THR A 173 2.97 -17.79 6.55
CA THR A 173 4.18 -18.29 5.87
C THR A 173 3.89 -19.08 4.60
N GLU A 174 2.63 -19.45 4.34
CA GLU A 174 2.23 -20.08 3.08
C GLU A 174 2.17 -19.07 1.92
N ALA A 175 2.30 -17.77 2.18
CA ALA A 175 2.56 -16.79 1.14
C ALA A 175 4.07 -16.60 0.95
N ASN A 176 4.51 -16.56 -0.31
CA ASN A 176 5.84 -16.12 -0.69
C ASN A 176 5.82 -14.80 -1.47
N HIS A 177 4.63 -14.24 -1.73
CA HIS A 177 4.45 -12.88 -2.24
C HIS A 177 3.69 -12.02 -1.23
N VAL A 178 4.13 -10.78 -1.08
CA VAL A 178 3.42 -9.74 -0.32
C VAL A 178 3.27 -8.52 -1.20
N ILE A 179 2.05 -8.04 -1.37
CA ILE A 179 1.75 -6.81 -2.11
C ILE A 179 1.22 -5.77 -1.14
N HIS A 180 1.90 -4.64 -1.01
CA HIS A 180 1.36 -3.44 -0.39
C HIS A 180 0.66 -2.63 -1.47
N PHE A 181 -0.67 -2.72 -1.49
CA PHE A 181 -1.50 -2.06 -2.51
C PHE A 181 -1.47 -0.54 -2.36
N ASP A 182 -1.40 -0.05 -1.13
CA ASP A 182 -1.23 1.37 -0.81
C ASP A 182 -0.10 1.58 0.19
N ARG A 183 0.57 2.74 0.08
CA ARG A 183 1.75 3.03 0.88
C ARG A 183 1.41 3.48 2.27
N TRP A 184 2.00 2.79 3.24
CA TRP A 184 1.96 3.17 4.63
C TRP A 184 3.14 4.11 4.87
N TRP A 185 2.86 5.37 5.19
CA TRP A 185 3.93 6.34 5.34
C TRP A 185 4.77 6.14 6.60
N ASN A 186 4.35 5.23 7.49
CA ASN A 186 5.18 4.75 8.59
C ASN A 186 5.76 3.37 8.22
N PRO A 187 7.08 3.28 7.92
CA PRO A 187 7.72 2.04 7.53
C PRO A 187 7.58 0.92 8.56
N ALA A 188 7.53 1.25 9.86
CA ALA A 188 7.40 0.25 10.91
C ALA A 188 6.07 -0.52 10.80
N VAL A 189 5.01 0.15 10.36
CA VAL A 189 3.68 -0.44 10.25
C VAL A 189 3.63 -1.32 8.99
N GLU A 190 4.26 -0.89 7.89
CA GLU A 190 4.41 -1.67 6.64
C GLU A 190 5.25 -2.94 6.88
N ASN A 191 6.40 -2.79 7.54
CA ASN A 191 7.29 -3.88 7.92
C ASN A 191 6.57 -4.90 8.81
N GLN A 192 5.74 -4.44 9.75
CA GLN A 192 4.95 -5.34 10.59
C GLN A 192 3.91 -6.14 9.80
N ALA A 193 3.38 -5.60 8.69
CA ALA A 193 2.52 -6.34 7.78
C ALA A 193 3.31 -7.39 6.97
N THR A 194 4.45 -7.01 6.41
CA THR A 194 5.38 -7.92 5.70
C THR A 194 5.84 -9.07 6.60
N ASP A 195 6.16 -8.77 7.86
CA ASP A 195 6.61 -9.71 8.89
C ASP A 195 5.60 -10.83 9.21
N ARG A 196 4.36 -10.74 8.71
CA ARG A 196 3.37 -11.83 8.84
C ARG A 196 3.67 -12.99 7.89
N ALA A 197 4.26 -12.71 6.72
CA ALA A 197 4.74 -13.73 5.78
C ALA A 197 6.23 -14.06 6.02
N PHE A 198 7.03 -13.06 6.36
CA PHE A 198 8.46 -13.22 6.66
C PHE A 198 8.67 -13.52 8.15
N ARG A 199 8.40 -14.77 8.55
CA ARG A 199 8.48 -15.23 9.94
C ARG A 199 9.01 -16.66 10.01
N ILE A 200 9.45 -17.06 11.21
CA ILE A 200 9.85 -18.43 11.54
C ILE A 200 8.78 -19.42 11.02
N GLY A 201 9.21 -20.40 10.23
CA GLY A 201 8.35 -21.35 9.53
C GLY A 201 8.19 -21.05 8.03
N GLN A 202 8.66 -19.90 7.56
CA GLN A 202 8.79 -19.60 6.13
C GLN A 202 9.88 -20.48 5.49
N LYS A 203 9.58 -21.06 4.34
CA LYS A 203 10.46 -21.98 3.60
C LYS A 203 10.83 -21.50 2.21
N ARG A 204 10.20 -20.42 1.73
CA ARG A 204 10.42 -19.84 0.41
C ARG A 204 10.87 -18.40 0.54
N ASN A 205 11.67 -17.95 -0.43
CA ASN A 205 12.03 -16.54 -0.56
C ASN A 205 10.76 -15.70 -0.66
N VAL A 206 10.73 -14.58 0.06
CA VAL A 206 9.57 -13.68 0.11
C VAL A 206 9.83 -12.46 -0.76
N LEU A 207 8.99 -12.27 -1.77
CA LEU A 207 9.00 -11.09 -2.62
C LEU A 207 7.96 -10.08 -2.14
N VAL A 208 8.41 -8.88 -1.79
CA VAL A 208 7.58 -7.78 -1.31
C VAL A 208 7.46 -6.71 -2.39
N HIS A 209 6.24 -6.53 -2.88
CA HIS A 209 5.88 -5.61 -3.95
C HIS A 209 5.20 -4.39 -3.35
N LYS A 210 5.82 -3.21 -3.47
CA LYS A 210 5.25 -1.96 -2.99
C LYS A 210 4.70 -1.18 -4.17
N LEU A 211 3.38 -1.15 -4.33
CA LEU A 211 2.77 -0.36 -5.41
C LEU A 211 2.95 1.13 -5.11
N ILE A 212 3.50 1.87 -6.07
CA ILE A 212 3.74 3.32 -5.97
C ILE A 212 3.27 3.98 -7.26
N THR A 213 2.44 5.00 -7.12
CA THR A 213 1.93 5.75 -8.28
C THR A 213 2.91 6.87 -8.67
N LYS A 214 3.49 6.79 -9.87
CA LYS A 214 4.49 7.75 -10.38
C LYS A 214 3.93 9.17 -10.48
N GLY A 215 4.80 10.16 -10.28
CA GLY A 215 4.47 11.58 -10.38
C GLY A 215 3.52 12.08 -9.28
N THR A 216 3.16 11.24 -8.30
CA THR A 216 2.23 11.60 -7.22
C THR A 216 2.93 11.81 -5.88
N ILE A 217 2.13 12.15 -4.88
CA ILE A 217 2.55 12.17 -3.49
C ILE A 217 3.14 10.83 -3.01
N GLU A 218 2.70 9.68 -3.55
CA GLU A 218 3.22 8.37 -3.11
C GLU A 218 4.71 8.23 -3.42
N GLU A 219 5.13 8.58 -4.63
CA GLU A 219 6.55 8.56 -5.02
C GLU A 219 7.39 9.54 -4.20
N LYS A 220 6.90 10.76 -4.02
CA LYS A 220 7.64 11.79 -3.27
C LYS A 220 7.82 11.39 -1.81
N ILE A 221 6.81 10.78 -1.20
CA ILE A 221 6.93 10.25 0.16
C ILE A 221 7.86 9.03 0.21
N ASP A 222 7.82 8.14 -0.78
CA ASP A 222 8.75 7.01 -0.84
C ASP A 222 10.21 7.49 -0.88
N ARG A 223 10.52 8.49 -1.72
CA ARG A 223 11.85 9.12 -1.77
C ARG A 223 12.24 9.73 -0.42
N LEU A 224 11.35 10.51 0.20
CA LEU A 224 11.60 11.10 1.52
C LEU A 224 11.86 10.05 2.61
N ILE A 225 11.13 8.94 2.58
CA ILE A 225 11.33 7.83 3.51
C ILE A 225 12.69 7.17 3.26
N ALA A 226 13.05 6.91 2.00
CA ALA A 226 14.33 6.31 1.63
C ALA A 226 15.52 7.19 2.06
N GLU A 227 15.43 8.50 1.84
CA GLU A 227 16.42 9.49 2.29
C GLU A 227 16.54 9.54 3.82
N LYS A 228 15.42 9.47 4.55
CA LYS A 228 15.47 9.47 6.02
C LYS A 228 16.03 8.18 6.59
N VAL A 229 15.69 7.02 6.01
CA VAL A 229 16.22 5.72 6.44
C VAL A 229 17.74 5.68 6.25
N SER A 230 18.28 6.27 5.17
CA SER A 230 19.73 6.31 4.95
C SER A 230 20.46 7.25 5.93
N LEU A 231 19.79 8.30 6.40
CA LEU A 231 20.36 9.31 7.31
C LEU A 231 20.14 9.00 8.81
N ALA A 232 19.09 8.27 9.17
CA ALA A 232 18.67 8.05 10.54
C ALA A 232 18.29 6.59 10.78
N SER A 233 19.28 5.74 11.11
CA SER A 233 19.03 4.35 11.50
C SER A 233 18.18 4.22 12.79
N ASP A 234 18.11 5.27 13.62
CA ASP A 234 17.53 5.18 14.98
C ASP A 234 16.35 6.15 15.29
N VAL A 235 15.85 6.95 14.33
CA VAL A 235 14.87 8.04 14.62
C VAL A 235 13.59 7.97 13.77
N LEU A 236 12.98 6.79 13.63
CA LEU A 236 11.74 6.62 12.83
C LEU A 236 10.47 6.39 13.68
N HIS A 237 10.36 7.08 14.82
CA HIS A 237 9.15 7.05 15.65
C HIS A 237 8.13 8.17 15.34
N ILE A 238 8.51 9.20 14.58
CA ILE A 238 7.57 10.25 14.16
C ILE A 238 6.80 9.75 12.94
N SER A 239 5.47 9.76 13.02
CA SER A 239 4.65 9.40 11.87
C SER A 239 4.88 10.42 10.76
N SER A 240 5.17 9.95 9.55
CA SER A 240 5.32 10.81 8.38
C SER A 240 4.09 11.69 8.15
N GLU A 241 2.88 11.22 8.53
CA GLU A 241 1.65 12.02 8.51
C GLU A 241 1.75 13.28 9.39
N THR A 242 2.30 13.17 10.60
CA THR A 242 2.53 14.32 11.50
C THR A 242 3.48 15.32 10.85
N LEU A 243 4.59 14.85 10.30
CA LEU A 243 5.59 15.70 9.63
C LEU A 243 4.99 16.46 8.44
N LEU A 244 4.11 15.81 7.67
CA LEU A 244 3.45 16.44 6.52
C LEU A 244 2.52 17.59 6.93
N THR A 245 1.89 17.50 8.12
CA THR A 245 1.04 18.60 8.62
C THR A 245 1.83 19.82 9.11
N GLU A 246 3.13 19.64 9.37
CA GLU A 246 4.04 20.69 9.85
C GLU A 246 4.75 21.44 8.71
N LEU A 247 4.74 20.92 7.48
CA LEU A 247 5.23 21.62 6.30
C LEU A 247 4.44 22.91 6.05
N ASN A 248 5.12 23.95 5.57
CA ASN A 248 4.45 25.17 5.12
C ASN A 248 3.66 24.93 3.81
N ASN A 249 2.81 25.88 3.41
CA ASN A 249 1.93 25.72 2.24
C ASN A 249 2.73 25.47 0.95
N GLN A 250 3.83 26.18 0.73
CA GLN A 250 4.64 26.02 -0.49
C GLN A 250 5.26 24.62 -0.55
N GLN A 251 5.91 24.18 0.53
CA GLN A 251 6.50 22.84 0.64
C GLN A 251 5.47 21.74 0.42
N LEU A 252 4.28 21.91 0.99
CA LEU A 252 3.20 20.94 0.85
C LEU A 252 2.65 20.89 -0.58
N LEU A 253 2.48 22.04 -1.23
CA LEU A 253 2.04 22.10 -2.62
C LEU A 253 3.06 21.51 -3.58
N ASP A 254 4.35 21.74 -3.34
CA ASP A 254 5.41 21.12 -4.13
C ASP A 254 5.46 19.61 -3.91
N LEU A 255 5.14 19.13 -2.71
CA LEU A 255 5.00 17.71 -2.44
C LEU A 255 3.80 17.09 -3.17
N VAL A 256 2.65 17.76 -3.24
CA VAL A 256 1.45 17.15 -3.85
C VAL A 256 1.33 17.40 -5.34
N ARG A 257 2.04 18.38 -5.92
CA ARG A 257 2.02 18.68 -7.36
C ARG A 257 2.40 17.46 -8.18
N LEU A 258 1.72 17.28 -9.31
CA LEU A 258 2.10 16.27 -10.30
C LEU A 258 3.41 16.67 -10.97
N ASP A 259 4.33 15.73 -11.08
CA ASP A 259 5.51 15.90 -11.94
C ASP A 259 5.15 15.45 -13.36
N ILE A 260 4.64 16.39 -14.16
CA ILE A 260 4.14 16.09 -15.51
C ILE A 260 5.30 15.79 -16.48
N THR A 261 6.49 16.32 -16.22
CA THR A 261 7.70 16.08 -17.02
C THR A 261 8.04 14.61 -17.08
N GLN A 262 7.92 13.90 -15.95
CA GLN A 262 8.17 12.45 -15.88
C GLN A 262 7.05 11.60 -16.52
N ILE A 263 5.84 12.16 -16.66
CA ILE A 263 4.70 11.47 -17.31
C ILE A 263 4.82 11.53 -18.84
N ILE A 264 5.44 12.59 -19.39
CA ILE A 264 5.52 12.84 -20.83
C ILE A 264 6.78 12.24 -21.48
N GLU A 265 7.91 12.14 -20.75
CA GLU A 265 9.17 11.60 -21.31
C GLU A 265 9.08 10.13 -21.78
N GLU A 266 8.11 9.34 -21.27
CA GLU A 266 7.88 7.96 -21.71
C GLU A 266 6.98 7.85 -22.96
N GLU A 267 6.12 8.84 -23.28
CA GLU A 267 5.30 8.84 -24.52
C GLU A 267 6.09 9.23 -25.78
N VAL A 268 7.26 9.87 -25.63
CA VAL A 268 8.12 10.29 -26.75
C VAL A 268 9.26 9.29 -27.01
N SER A 269 9.42 8.29 -26.14
CA SER A 269 10.50 7.29 -26.19
C SER A 269 10.04 5.90 -26.67
N ILE A 270 8.82 5.77 -27.22
CA ILE A 270 8.28 4.56 -27.86
C ILE A 270 8.05 4.80 -29.35
#